data_AF-S8F8I3-F1
#
_entry.id   AF-S8F8I3-F1
#
_cell.length_a   1.000
_cell.length_b   1.000
_cell.length_c   1.000
_cell.angle_alpha   90.00
_cell.angle_beta   90.00
_cell.angle_gamma   90.00
#
_symmetry.space_group_name_H-M   'P 1'
#
loop_
_entity.id
_entity.type
_entity.pdbx_description
1 polymer ?
#
loop_
_entity_poly.entity_id
_entity_poly.type
_entity_poly.pdbx_seq_one_letter_code
_entity_poly.pdbx_strand_id
1 'polypeptide(L)'
;MALLTSPTTGVTLSSICQGDWTFKPQVIRRLHRMVASYDRPLGRYNIANPPFTATDWIHLGGSTDTQYLAKNGMPVRFWIVGEVYPDGAVLVDDYGQTPHEVQMRVRPVRVGEFDLWKAFLNRMGGYSPLFEYNTYGPSIVAKRTTTTTTNGVPTITPFTQCYNAITTFHPHTTMIHWPCHNVRETDLVMMELLYTAAREYCSNEPSAPFGYFA
;
A
#
# COMPACT_ATOMS: atom_id res chain seq x y z
N MET A 1 -17.83 -9.92 -11.10
CA MET A 1 -17.51 -8.99 -9.99
C MET A 1 -18.65 -9.06 -8.97
N ALA A 2 -18.35 -9.40 -7.71
CA ALA A 2 -19.33 -9.37 -6.63
C ALA A 2 -19.29 -7.99 -5.94
N LEU A 3 -20.44 -7.40 -5.63
CA LEU A 3 -20.56 -6.14 -4.87
C LEU A 3 -21.19 -6.42 -3.51
N LEU A 4 -20.58 -5.89 -2.45
CA LEU A 4 -20.99 -6.09 -1.06
C LEU A 4 -21.10 -4.73 -0.38
N THR A 5 -22.32 -4.30 -0.08
CA THR A 5 -22.61 -2.99 0.52
C THR A 5 -22.85 -3.11 2.02
N SER A 6 -22.23 -2.22 2.80
CA SER A 6 -22.52 -2.07 4.23
C SER A 6 -23.50 -0.90 4.43
N PRO A 7 -24.69 -1.16 5.00
CA PRO A 7 -25.67 -0.09 5.28
C PRO A 7 -25.21 0.87 6.38
N THR A 8 -24.25 0.46 7.22
CA THR A 8 -23.78 1.24 8.38
C THR A 8 -22.62 2.18 8.05
N THR A 9 -21.80 1.84 7.06
CA THR A 9 -20.60 2.62 6.69
C THR A 9 -20.73 3.31 5.35
N GLY A 10 -21.74 2.98 4.54
CA GLY A 10 -21.86 3.49 3.16
C GLY A 10 -20.73 3.01 2.23
N VAL A 11 -19.92 2.05 2.69
CA VAL A 11 -18.81 1.49 1.93
C VAL A 11 -19.31 0.33 1.09
N THR A 12 -18.94 0.35 -0.19
CA THR A 12 -19.12 -0.77 -1.11
C THR A 12 -17.79 -1.48 -1.32
N LEU A 13 -17.78 -2.79 -1.14
CA LEU A 13 -16.65 -3.65 -1.45
C LEU A 13 -16.88 -4.37 -2.78
N SER A 14 -15.81 -4.62 -3.53
CA SER A 14 -15.78 -5.45 -4.73
C SER A 14 -14.70 -6.53 -4.63
N SER A 15 -15.01 -7.69 -5.20
CA SER A 15 -14.05 -8.76 -5.46
C SER A 15 -14.12 -9.15 -6.94
N ILE A 16 -12.95 -9.27 -7.56
CA ILE A 16 -12.83 -9.75 -8.93
C ILE A 16 -12.31 -11.19 -8.94
N CYS A 17 -11.42 -11.53 -8.01
CA CYS A 17 -10.86 -12.87 -7.90
C CYS A 17 -11.84 -13.89 -7.29
N GLN A 18 -13.02 -13.47 -6.82
CA GLN A 18 -14.03 -14.33 -6.18
C GLN A 18 -13.44 -15.19 -5.05
N GLY A 19 -12.48 -14.64 -4.29
CA GLY A 19 -11.83 -15.38 -3.23
C GLY A 19 -12.83 -15.91 -2.19
N ASP A 20 -12.49 -17.00 -1.52
CA ASP A 20 -13.32 -17.69 -0.51
C ASP A 20 -13.87 -16.76 0.59
N TRP A 21 -13.21 -15.62 0.82
CA TRP A 21 -13.63 -14.62 1.79
C TRP A 21 -14.97 -13.95 1.44
N THR A 22 -15.35 -13.92 0.15
CA THR A 22 -16.60 -13.31 -0.35
C THR A 22 -17.85 -14.05 0.12
N PHE A 23 -17.72 -15.30 0.57
CA PHE A 23 -18.82 -16.10 1.11
C PHE A 23 -18.85 -16.14 2.64
N LYS A 24 -17.95 -15.42 3.32
CA LYS A 24 -17.79 -15.44 4.79
C LYS A 24 -18.27 -14.12 5.39
N PRO A 25 -19.52 -14.02 5.88
CA PRO A 25 -20.10 -12.76 6.37
C PRO A 25 -19.27 -12.06 7.46
N GLN A 26 -18.63 -12.84 8.33
CA GLN A 26 -17.73 -12.35 9.37
C GLN A 26 -16.48 -11.66 8.79
N VAL A 27 -15.95 -12.15 7.67
CA VAL A 27 -14.80 -11.55 6.98
C VAL A 27 -15.24 -10.26 6.30
N ILE A 28 -16.40 -10.26 5.64
CA ILE A 28 -16.95 -9.05 4.99
C ILE A 28 -17.18 -7.93 6.00
N ARG A 29 -17.82 -8.22 7.14
CA ARG A 29 -18.00 -7.23 8.23
C ARG A 29 -16.68 -6.68 8.73
N ARG A 30 -15.65 -7.54 8.82
CA ARG A 30 -14.29 -7.14 9.21
C ARG A 30 -13.67 -6.20 8.17
N LEU A 31 -13.75 -6.53 6.89
CA LEU A 31 -13.22 -5.70 5.81
C LEU A 31 -13.86 -4.31 5.80
N HIS A 32 -15.18 -4.22 5.99
CA HIS A 32 -15.85 -2.92 6.11
C HIS A 32 -15.30 -2.09 7.27
N ARG A 33 -14.94 -2.70 8.40
CA ARG A 33 -14.30 -2.00 9.52
C ARG A 33 -12.88 -1.56 9.16
N MET A 34 -12.10 -2.42 8.51
CA MET A 34 -10.73 -2.09 8.11
C MET A 34 -10.69 -0.88 7.19
N VAL A 35 -11.45 -0.91 6.09
CA VAL A 35 -11.44 0.16 5.07
C VAL A 35 -12.12 1.45 5.54
N ALA A 36 -12.92 1.40 6.61
CA ALA A 36 -13.52 2.58 7.23
C ALA A 36 -12.68 3.13 8.40
N SER A 37 -11.71 2.37 8.90
CA SER A 37 -10.89 2.76 10.06
C SER A 37 -9.84 3.81 9.69
N TYR A 38 -9.50 4.64 10.67
CA TYR A 38 -8.38 5.57 10.64
C TYR A 38 -7.93 5.85 12.08
N ASP A 39 -6.68 6.24 12.27
CA ASP A 39 -6.10 6.54 13.58
C ASP A 39 -5.21 7.77 13.45
N ARG A 40 -5.85 8.95 13.52
CA ARG A 40 -5.17 10.26 13.35
C ARG A 40 -4.09 10.50 14.41
N PRO A 41 -4.30 10.18 15.70
CA PRO A 41 -3.25 10.32 16.71
C PRO A 41 -1.95 9.59 16.36
N LEU A 42 -2.04 8.42 15.71
CA LEU A 42 -0.86 7.63 15.30
C LEU A 42 -0.41 7.92 13.85
N GLY A 43 -0.95 8.95 13.20
CA GLY A 43 -0.58 9.32 11.82
C GLY A 43 -1.06 8.33 10.75
N ARG A 44 -2.11 7.56 11.04
CA ARG A 44 -2.65 6.51 10.15
C ARG A 44 -3.95 6.96 9.51
N TYR A 45 -3.99 6.86 8.18
CA TYR A 45 -5.09 7.38 7.38
C TYR A 45 -5.56 6.34 6.36
N ASN A 46 -6.88 6.32 6.13
CA ASN A 46 -7.42 5.73 4.91
C ASN A 46 -7.45 6.81 3.82
N ILE A 47 -7.25 6.42 2.57
CA ILE A 47 -7.20 7.36 1.44
C ILE A 47 -8.49 8.15 1.22
N ALA A 48 -9.63 7.67 1.72
CA ALA A 48 -10.88 8.44 1.70
C ALA A 48 -10.88 9.64 2.65
N ASN A 49 -9.95 9.68 3.60
CA ASN A 49 -9.78 10.78 4.54
C ASN A 49 -8.28 11.11 4.70
N PRO A 50 -7.57 11.49 3.63
CA PRO A 50 -6.14 11.72 3.70
C PRO A 50 -5.87 13.08 4.38
N PRO A 51 -4.70 13.28 4.98
CA PRO A 51 -4.38 14.51 5.69
C PRO A 51 -4.02 15.63 4.69
N PHE A 52 -5.01 16.30 4.09
CA PHE A 52 -4.76 17.33 3.08
C PHE A 52 -4.18 18.67 3.60
N THR A 53 -4.15 18.87 4.92
CA THR A 53 -3.70 20.12 5.55
C THR A 53 -2.57 19.86 6.54
N ALA A 54 -1.63 20.82 6.60
CA ALA A 54 -0.44 20.79 7.45
C ALA A 54 0.43 19.54 7.21
N THR A 55 0.71 19.26 5.93
CA THR A 55 1.65 18.22 5.54
C THR A 55 2.91 18.81 4.96
N ASP A 56 4.04 18.27 5.39
CA ASP A 56 5.38 18.66 4.97
C ASP A 56 6.19 17.43 4.59
N TRP A 57 7.31 17.62 3.92
CA TRP A 57 8.25 16.56 3.59
C TRP A 57 9.37 16.50 4.63
N ILE A 58 9.60 15.34 5.24
CA ILE A 58 10.65 15.14 6.25
C ILE A 58 11.61 14.02 5.85
N HIS A 59 12.82 14.08 6.37
CA HIS A 59 13.77 12.97 6.33
C HIS A 59 13.62 12.12 7.61
N LEU A 60 13.73 10.80 7.47
CA LEU A 60 13.77 9.89 8.61
C LEU A 60 15.19 9.32 8.76
N GLY A 61 15.73 9.44 9.98
CA GLY A 61 17.08 8.97 10.29
C GLY A 61 18.17 9.78 9.60
N GLY A 62 19.29 9.13 9.26
CA GLY A 62 20.44 9.77 8.60
C GLY A 62 20.39 9.75 7.07
N SER A 63 19.34 9.19 6.46
CA SER A 63 19.22 9.14 4.99
C SER A 63 18.77 10.50 4.44
N THR A 64 19.58 11.08 3.57
CA THR A 64 19.26 12.35 2.89
C THR A 64 18.47 12.15 1.60
N ASP A 65 18.32 10.91 1.14
CA ASP A 65 17.93 10.66 -0.26
C ASP A 65 16.45 10.34 -0.41
N THR A 66 15.79 10.01 0.71
CA THR A 66 14.35 9.73 0.79
C THR A 66 13.68 10.72 1.70
N GLN A 67 12.63 11.36 1.19
CA GLN A 67 11.70 12.16 1.97
C GLN A 67 10.38 11.41 2.15
N TYR A 68 9.75 11.64 3.29
CA TYR A 68 8.49 11.05 3.67
C TYR A 68 7.46 12.16 3.85
N LEU A 69 6.26 11.93 3.34
CA LEU A 69 5.15 12.82 3.66
C LEU A 69 4.85 12.71 5.15
N ALA A 70 4.83 13.83 5.84
CA ALA A 70 4.58 13.91 7.27
C ALA A 70 3.52 14.94 7.61
N LYS A 71 2.91 14.77 8.78
CA LYS A 71 2.00 15.72 9.39
C LYS A 71 2.44 15.96 10.81
N ASN A 72 2.64 17.23 11.17
CA ASN A 72 3.16 17.63 12.48
C ASN A 72 4.47 16.90 12.86
N GLY A 73 5.37 16.73 11.89
CA GLY A 73 6.65 16.04 12.09
C GLY A 73 6.59 14.51 12.18
N MET A 74 5.40 13.90 12.04
CA MET A 74 5.24 12.44 12.03
C MET A 74 4.93 11.92 10.62
N PRO A 75 5.58 10.85 10.15
CA PRO A 75 5.27 10.22 8.87
C PRO A 75 3.81 9.81 8.75
N VAL A 76 3.19 10.16 7.63
CA VAL A 76 1.85 9.74 7.27
C VAL A 76 1.89 8.31 6.76
N ARG A 77 1.15 7.44 7.44
CA ARG A 77 0.96 6.05 7.06
C ARG A 77 -0.42 5.88 6.45
N PHE A 78 -0.48 5.16 5.34
CA PHE A 78 -1.72 4.78 4.72
C PHE A 78 -1.88 3.28 4.73
N TRP A 79 -3.12 2.81 4.80
CA TRP A 79 -3.44 1.40 4.68
C TRP A 79 -4.23 1.14 3.41
N ILE A 80 -3.80 0.13 2.66
CA ILE A 80 -4.55 -0.42 1.53
C ILE A 80 -4.98 -1.83 1.90
N VAL A 81 -6.26 -2.11 1.75
CA VAL A 81 -6.78 -3.48 1.82
C VAL A 81 -7.19 -3.88 0.42
N GLY A 82 -6.64 -4.98 -0.08
CA GLY A 82 -6.86 -5.36 -1.45
C GLY A 82 -6.50 -6.79 -1.80
N GLU A 83 -6.94 -7.21 -2.98
CA GLU A 83 -6.60 -8.51 -3.58
C GLU A 83 -5.25 -8.39 -4.29
N VAL A 84 -4.35 -9.32 -4.04
CA VAL A 84 -3.11 -9.45 -4.82
C VAL A 84 -3.48 -9.89 -6.24
N TYR A 85 -2.93 -9.18 -7.23
CA TYR A 85 -3.18 -9.50 -8.63
C TYR A 85 -2.67 -10.90 -9.02
N PRO A 86 -3.28 -11.55 -10.02
CA PRO A 86 -2.78 -12.82 -10.58
C PRO A 86 -1.35 -12.76 -11.14
N ASP A 87 -0.82 -11.59 -11.45
CA ASP A 87 0.56 -11.37 -11.87
C ASP A 87 1.31 -10.46 -10.88
N GLY A 88 0.81 -10.37 -9.65
CA GLY A 88 0.95 -9.18 -8.84
C GLY A 88 2.10 -9.17 -7.83
N ALA A 89 2.61 -10.32 -7.39
CA ALA A 89 3.59 -10.37 -6.31
C ALA A 89 4.93 -10.92 -6.80
N VAL A 90 5.89 -10.02 -7.00
CA VAL A 90 7.29 -10.36 -7.26
C VAL A 90 8.04 -10.20 -5.95
N LEU A 91 8.05 -11.26 -5.13
CA LEU A 91 8.60 -11.24 -3.78
C LEU A 91 9.82 -12.16 -3.63
N VAL A 92 9.87 -13.21 -4.44
CA VAL A 92 10.99 -14.13 -4.60
C VAL A 92 11.16 -14.42 -6.09
N ASP A 93 12.39 -14.71 -6.52
CA ASP A 93 12.67 -15.20 -7.86
C ASP A 93 12.41 -16.72 -7.97
N ASP A 94 12.63 -17.28 -9.16
CA ASP A 94 12.44 -18.72 -9.45
C ASP A 94 13.33 -19.65 -8.60
N TYR A 95 14.36 -19.10 -7.92
CA TYR A 95 15.29 -19.82 -7.05
C TYR A 95 15.00 -19.59 -5.56
N GLY A 96 13.91 -18.90 -5.23
CA GLY A 96 13.54 -18.57 -3.85
C GLY A 96 14.39 -17.46 -3.22
N GLN A 97 15.18 -16.73 -4.01
CA GLN A 97 15.97 -15.59 -3.56
C GLN A 97 15.14 -14.30 -3.65
N THR A 98 15.52 -13.28 -2.89
CA THR A 98 14.87 -11.97 -3.03
C THR A 98 15.41 -11.26 -4.29
N PRO A 99 14.54 -10.87 -5.24
CA PRO A 99 14.96 -10.19 -6.46
C PRO A 99 15.57 -8.80 -6.18
N HIS A 100 16.24 -8.19 -7.18
CA HIS A 100 16.75 -6.80 -7.14
C HIS A 100 15.62 -5.74 -7.00
N GLU A 101 14.38 -6.17 -7.11
CA GLU A 101 13.23 -5.34 -6.87
C GLU A 101 12.08 -6.22 -6.41
N VAL A 102 11.50 -5.88 -5.26
CA VAL A 102 10.24 -6.51 -4.83
C VAL A 102 9.09 -5.58 -5.14
N GLN A 103 8.01 -6.14 -5.68
CA GLN A 103 6.78 -5.39 -5.94
C GLN A 103 5.54 -6.22 -5.60
N MET A 104 4.50 -5.51 -5.20
CA MET A 104 3.18 -6.06 -4.96
C MET A 104 2.13 -5.18 -5.64
N ARG A 105 1.36 -5.78 -6.55
CA ARG A 105 0.21 -5.16 -7.21
C ARG A 105 -1.04 -5.56 -6.47
N VAL A 106 -1.73 -4.56 -5.95
CA VAL A 106 -2.91 -4.73 -5.11
C VAL A 106 -4.09 -4.04 -5.75
N ARG A 107 -5.22 -4.75 -5.83
CA ARG A 107 -6.52 -4.16 -6.16
C ARG A 107 -7.24 -3.78 -4.88
N PRO A 108 -7.47 -2.49 -4.59
CA PRO A 108 -8.26 -2.11 -3.44
C PRO A 108 -9.64 -2.78 -3.48
N VAL A 109 -10.08 -3.38 -2.37
CA VAL A 109 -11.42 -3.99 -2.32
C VAL A 109 -12.53 -2.96 -2.19
N ARG A 110 -12.23 -1.72 -1.78
CA ARG A 110 -13.25 -0.66 -1.71
C ARG A 110 -13.46 -0.04 -3.09
N VAL A 111 -14.71 0.01 -3.52
CA VAL A 111 -15.10 0.64 -4.78
C VAL A 111 -14.71 2.12 -4.78
N GLY A 112 -14.06 2.57 -5.85
CA GLY A 112 -13.58 3.94 -6.03
C GLY A 112 -12.29 4.29 -5.27
N GLU A 113 -11.74 3.37 -4.46
CA GLU A 113 -10.53 3.66 -3.69
C GLU A 113 -9.31 3.91 -4.59
N PHE A 114 -9.22 3.20 -5.72
CA PHE A 114 -8.19 3.46 -6.73
C PHE A 114 -8.21 4.91 -7.25
N ASP A 115 -9.39 5.46 -7.55
CA ASP A 115 -9.49 6.83 -8.07
C ASP A 115 -9.13 7.87 -7.00
N LEU A 116 -9.44 7.58 -5.72
CA LEU A 116 -9.01 8.41 -4.59
C LEU A 116 -7.49 8.43 -4.46
N TRP A 117 -6.85 7.27 -4.59
CA TRP A 117 -5.39 7.15 -4.63
C TRP A 117 -4.79 7.94 -5.79
N LYS A 118 -5.37 7.81 -6.98
CA LYS A 118 -4.95 8.55 -8.16
C LYS A 118 -5.06 10.06 -7.97
N ALA A 119 -6.19 10.54 -7.46
CA ALA A 119 -6.38 11.97 -7.17
C ALA A 119 -5.40 12.48 -6.11
N PHE A 120 -5.15 11.69 -5.06
CA PHE A 120 -4.21 12.03 -4.01
C PHE A 120 -2.78 12.16 -4.55
N LEU A 121 -2.28 11.16 -5.28
CA LEU A 121 -0.92 11.18 -5.82
C LEU A 121 -0.72 12.31 -6.84
N ASN A 122 -1.70 12.53 -7.71
CA ASN A 122 -1.66 13.65 -8.67
C ASN A 122 -1.58 15.01 -7.95
N ARG A 123 -2.33 15.18 -6.85
CA ARG A 123 -2.30 16.40 -6.04
C ARG A 123 -0.95 16.64 -5.38
N MET A 124 -0.25 15.58 -4.99
CA MET A 124 1.07 15.66 -4.36
C MET A 124 2.22 15.89 -5.37
N GLY A 125 1.90 16.02 -6.66
CA GLY A 125 2.89 16.19 -7.72
C GLY A 125 3.65 14.90 -8.04
N GLY A 126 3.11 13.72 -7.69
CA GLY A 126 3.75 12.45 -7.95
C GLY A 126 3.67 12.04 -9.43
N TYR A 127 4.80 11.76 -10.08
CA TYR A 127 4.79 10.94 -11.31
C TYR A 127 4.25 9.55 -10.96
N SER A 128 3.35 9.00 -11.78
CA SER A 128 2.57 7.79 -11.46
C SER A 128 2.96 6.57 -12.31
N PRO A 129 4.04 5.86 -11.96
CA PRO A 129 4.27 4.50 -12.41
C PRO A 129 3.53 3.48 -11.52
N LEU A 130 2.72 3.92 -10.55
CA LEU A 130 2.04 3.06 -9.57
C LEU A 130 0.67 2.56 -10.02
N PHE A 131 0.17 3.04 -11.17
CA PHE A 131 -1.15 2.66 -11.68
C PHE A 131 -1.01 1.92 -12.99
N GLU A 132 -1.17 0.61 -12.92
CA GLU A 132 -1.29 -0.22 -14.10
C GLU A 132 -2.76 -0.58 -14.32
N TYR A 133 -3.26 -0.29 -15.52
CA TYR A 133 -4.49 -0.88 -16.03
C TYR A 133 -4.09 -2.10 -16.85
N ASN A 134 -4.34 -3.29 -16.32
CA ASN A 134 -4.11 -4.54 -17.06
C ASN A 134 -5.46 -5.22 -17.36
N THR A 135 -5.41 -6.42 -17.93
CA THR A 135 -6.58 -7.23 -18.28
C THR A 135 -7.56 -7.45 -17.12
N TYR A 136 -7.08 -7.36 -15.87
CA TYR A 136 -7.89 -7.56 -14.67
C TYR A 136 -8.29 -6.24 -13.97
N GLY A 137 -8.09 -5.09 -14.62
CA GLY A 137 -8.52 -3.77 -14.14
C GLY A 137 -7.41 -2.94 -13.45
N PRO A 138 -7.78 -1.83 -12.79
CA PRO A 138 -6.82 -0.89 -12.18
C PRO A 138 -6.18 -1.45 -10.90
N SER A 139 -4.85 -1.34 -10.80
CA SER A 139 -4.05 -1.81 -9.66
C SER A 139 -3.20 -0.70 -9.05
N ILE A 140 -2.92 -0.81 -7.76
CA ILE A 140 -1.92 0.00 -7.07
C ILE A 140 -0.67 -0.85 -6.90
N VAL A 141 0.44 -0.38 -7.45
CA VAL A 141 1.74 -1.03 -7.30
C VAL A 141 2.45 -0.44 -6.08
N ALA A 142 2.83 -1.29 -5.14
CA ALA A 142 3.81 -0.98 -4.10
C ALA A 142 5.13 -1.61 -4.52
N LYS A 143 6.24 -0.86 -4.44
CA LYS A 143 7.53 -1.27 -5.02
C LYS A 143 8.67 -0.84 -4.11
N ARG A 144 9.63 -1.73 -3.90
CA ARG A 144 10.86 -1.47 -3.15
C ARG A 144 12.07 -1.94 -3.93
N THR A 145 12.95 -1.00 -4.23
CA THR A 145 14.23 -1.24 -4.91
C THR A 145 15.36 -1.26 -3.88
N THR A 146 16.46 -1.95 -4.19
CA THR A 146 17.70 -1.99 -3.41
C THR A 146 18.20 -0.58 -3.11
N THR A 147 18.43 -0.24 -1.83
CA THR A 147 18.97 1.07 -1.44
C THR A 147 20.40 1.05 -0.89
N THR A 148 20.96 -0.11 -0.55
CA THR A 148 22.33 -0.16 0.00
C THR A 148 23.03 -1.49 -0.25
N THR A 149 24.27 -1.41 -0.72
CA THR A 149 25.25 -2.50 -0.74
C THR A 149 26.10 -2.41 0.53
N THR A 150 25.86 -3.28 1.51
CA THR A 150 26.81 -3.46 2.61
C THR A 150 27.55 -4.77 2.33
N ASN A 151 28.87 -4.72 2.12
CA ASN A 151 29.72 -5.88 1.79
C ASN A 151 29.48 -6.55 0.42
N GLY A 152 28.97 -5.82 -0.58
CA GLY A 152 28.86 -6.32 -1.96
C GLY A 152 27.70 -7.28 -2.23
N VAL A 153 26.92 -7.64 -1.21
CA VAL A 153 25.71 -8.45 -1.38
C VAL A 153 24.48 -7.54 -1.31
N PRO A 154 23.77 -7.29 -2.42
CA PRO A 154 22.52 -6.56 -2.41
C PRO A 154 21.45 -7.42 -1.71
N THR A 155 20.93 -6.96 -0.57
CA THR A 155 19.79 -7.60 0.10
C THR A 155 18.63 -6.63 0.17
N ILE A 156 17.49 -7.03 -0.38
CA ILE A 156 16.23 -6.30 -0.24
C ILE A 156 15.44 -6.93 0.89
N THR A 157 14.95 -6.11 1.82
CA THR A 157 13.99 -6.59 2.79
C THR A 157 12.61 -6.62 2.13
N PRO A 158 11.94 -7.80 2.03
CA PRO A 158 10.56 -7.89 1.55
C PRO A 158 9.60 -6.96 2.32
N PHE A 159 8.36 -6.81 1.85
CA PHE A 159 7.34 -6.00 2.52
C PHE A 159 7.03 -6.54 3.93
N THR A 160 7.74 -6.04 4.95
CA THR A 160 7.56 -6.45 6.35
C THR A 160 6.23 -5.98 6.96
N GLN A 161 5.49 -5.13 6.26
CA GLN A 161 4.23 -4.54 6.69
C GLN A 161 3.01 -5.06 5.90
N CYS A 162 3.11 -6.31 5.44
CA CYS A 162 2.00 -7.03 4.80
C CYS A 162 1.31 -7.96 5.80
N TYR A 163 -0.02 -7.99 5.78
CA TYR A 163 -0.85 -8.71 6.75
C TYR A 163 -2.00 -9.47 6.10
N ASN A 164 -2.46 -10.53 6.78
CA ASN A 164 -3.64 -11.30 6.39
C ASN A 164 -4.93 -10.57 6.73
N ALA A 165 -5.58 -9.98 5.72
CA ALA A 165 -6.84 -9.28 5.92
C ALA A 165 -8.01 -10.25 6.22
N ILE A 166 -7.85 -11.56 5.99
CA ILE A 166 -8.84 -12.58 6.35
C ILE A 166 -8.76 -12.93 7.84
N THR A 167 -7.56 -13.06 8.41
CA THR A 167 -7.37 -13.64 9.76
C THR A 167 -7.08 -12.62 10.87
N THR A 168 -6.45 -11.47 10.57
CA THR A 168 -6.00 -10.52 11.61
C THR A 168 -6.85 -9.25 11.72
N PHE A 169 -7.38 -8.97 12.91
CA PHE A 169 -7.86 -7.65 13.32
C PHE A 169 -7.37 -7.38 14.73
N HIS A 170 -6.09 -7.03 14.83
CA HIS A 170 -5.45 -6.60 16.06
C HIS A 170 -4.94 -5.16 15.85
N PRO A 171 -4.67 -4.38 16.91
CA PRO A 171 -3.83 -3.20 16.78
C PRO A 171 -2.60 -3.56 15.95
N HIS A 172 -2.25 -2.75 14.95
CA HIS A 172 -1.14 -3.01 14.02
C HIS A 172 0.15 -3.47 14.71
N THR A 173 0.45 -2.90 15.89
CA THR A 173 1.59 -3.27 16.75
C THR A 173 1.61 -4.74 17.21
N THR A 174 0.48 -5.43 17.09
CA THR A 174 0.25 -6.81 17.53
C THR A 174 -0.27 -7.70 16.40
N MET A 175 -0.38 -7.16 15.18
CA MET A 175 -0.73 -7.97 14.01
C MET A 175 0.45 -8.85 13.63
N ILE A 176 0.18 -10.11 13.35
CA ILE A 176 1.20 -11.05 12.88
C ILE A 176 1.49 -10.70 11.41
N HIS A 177 2.75 -10.38 11.11
CA HIS A 177 3.20 -10.15 9.75
C HIS A 177 2.92 -11.39 8.90
N TRP A 178 2.31 -11.21 7.72
CA TRP A 178 2.19 -12.28 6.74
C TRP A 178 3.56 -12.48 6.09
N PRO A 179 4.21 -13.64 6.23
CA PRO A 179 5.52 -13.87 5.63
C PRO A 179 5.45 -13.70 4.10
N CYS A 180 6.29 -12.87 3.50
CA CYS A 180 6.14 -12.50 2.09
C CYS A 180 6.13 -13.71 1.13
N HIS A 181 6.87 -14.78 1.44
CA HIS A 181 6.85 -16.04 0.65
C HIS A 181 5.50 -16.79 0.69
N ASN A 182 4.64 -16.49 1.66
CA ASN A 182 3.30 -17.06 1.77
C ASN A 182 2.24 -16.20 1.08
N VAL A 183 2.58 -15.02 0.57
CA VAL A 183 1.64 -14.17 -0.17
C VAL A 183 1.51 -14.75 -1.57
N ARG A 184 0.30 -15.18 -1.91
CA ARG A 184 -0.03 -15.76 -3.20
C ARG A 184 -0.89 -14.80 -4.00
N GLU A 185 -0.97 -15.07 -5.29
CA GLU A 185 -1.97 -14.49 -6.16
C GLU A 185 -3.37 -14.64 -5.54
N THR A 186 -4.22 -13.62 -5.70
CA THR A 186 -5.60 -13.55 -5.17
C THR A 186 -5.74 -13.48 -3.65
N ASP A 187 -4.63 -13.52 -2.90
CA ASP A 187 -4.69 -13.32 -1.45
C ASP A 187 -5.25 -11.95 -1.12
N LEU A 188 -6.02 -11.91 -0.03
CA LEU A 188 -6.53 -10.66 0.51
C LEU A 188 -5.54 -10.13 1.55
N VAL A 189 -4.85 -9.06 1.18
CA VAL A 189 -3.78 -8.46 1.98
C VAL A 189 -4.19 -7.10 2.52
N MET A 190 -3.62 -6.75 3.66
CA MET A 190 -3.54 -5.37 4.14
C MET A 190 -2.08 -4.95 4.08
N MET A 191 -1.82 -3.82 3.44
CA MET A 191 -0.49 -3.21 3.36
C MET A 191 -0.52 -1.86 4.06
N GLU A 192 0.46 -1.62 4.92
CA GLU A 192 0.79 -0.26 5.37
C GLU A 192 1.85 0.32 4.44
N LEU A 193 1.60 1.54 3.96
CA LEU A 193 2.42 2.22 2.97
C LEU A 193 2.81 3.61 3.50
N LEU A 194 4.06 3.97 3.27
CA LEU A 194 4.55 5.34 3.42
C LEU A 194 4.67 5.98 2.05
N TYR A 195 4.19 7.22 1.93
CA TYR A 195 4.40 7.99 0.71
C TYR A 195 5.80 8.62 0.74
N THR A 196 6.62 8.27 -0.25
CA THR A 196 8.01 8.68 -0.33
C THR A 196 8.30 9.47 -1.60
N ALA A 197 9.28 10.38 -1.54
CA ALA A 197 9.84 11.11 -2.67
C ALA A 197 11.37 11.02 -2.65
N ALA A 198 12.00 10.85 -3.82
CA ALA A 198 13.47 10.80 -3.97
C ALA A 198 14.08 12.19 -4.23
N ARG A 199 15.29 12.44 -3.69
CA ARG A 199 15.96 13.76 -3.69
C ARG A 199 16.33 14.32 -5.07
N GLU A 200 16.58 13.51 -6.09
CA GLU A 200 17.09 13.98 -7.40
C GLU A 200 16.17 14.97 -8.16
N TYR A 201 14.97 15.24 -7.66
CA TYR A 201 13.96 16.04 -8.37
C TYR A 201 13.42 17.24 -7.58
N CYS A 202 13.98 17.52 -6.39
CA CYS A 202 13.57 18.68 -5.58
C CYS A 202 14.60 19.84 -5.59
N SER A 203 15.47 19.90 -6.60
CA SER A 203 16.35 21.05 -6.82
C SER A 203 15.68 22.09 -7.73
N ASN A 204 14.92 23.03 -7.16
CA ASN A 204 14.44 24.31 -7.74
C ASN A 204 13.87 24.36 -9.18
N GLU A 205 13.73 23.25 -9.88
CA GLU A 205 13.03 23.11 -11.15
C GLU A 205 11.73 22.32 -10.94
N PRO A 206 10.68 22.59 -11.74
CA PRO A 206 9.38 21.93 -11.63
C PRO A 206 9.44 20.51 -12.20
N SER A 207 10.31 19.66 -11.65
CA SER A 207 10.27 18.22 -11.89
C SER A 207 9.53 17.57 -10.73
N ALA A 208 8.35 17.03 -11.06
CA ALA A 208 7.46 16.30 -10.17
C ALA A 208 8.23 15.23 -9.35
N PRO A 209 8.09 15.18 -8.01
CA PRO A 209 8.68 14.11 -7.22
C PRO A 209 8.23 12.74 -7.74
N PHE A 210 9.17 11.80 -7.87
CA PHE A 210 8.80 10.40 -8.09
C PHE A 210 8.26 9.84 -6.79
N GLY A 211 6.94 9.68 -6.75
CA GLY A 211 6.22 9.16 -5.60
C GLY A 211 6.14 7.64 -5.67
N TYR A 212 6.69 6.93 -4.68
CA TYR A 212 6.48 5.49 -4.53
C TYR A 212 5.92 5.17 -3.14
N PHE A 213 5.10 4.12 -3.06
CA PHE A 213 4.73 3.53 -1.77
C PHE A 213 5.84 2.58 -1.33
N ALA A 214 6.48 2.93 -0.22
CA ALA A 214 7.44 2.10 0.51
C ALA A 214 6.77 1.38 1.68
#